data_AF-K9UGL2-F1
#
_entry.id   AF-K9UGL2-F1
#
_cell.length_a   1.000
_cell.length_b   1.000
_cell.length_c   1.000
_cell.angle_alpha   90.00
_cell.angle_beta   90.00
_cell.angle_gamma   90.00
#
_symmetry.space_group_name_H-M   'P 1'
#
loop_
_entity.id
_entity.type
_entity.pdbx_description
1 polymer ?
#
loop_
_entity_poly.entity_id
_entity_poly.type
_entity_poly.pdbx_seq_one_letter_code
_entity_poly.pdbx_strand_id
1 'polypeptide(L)'
;MVTITPEHEKLIQNHLDTGRYSNAEEVLAIALQLLARLDTEHQAWIEETRQQIAIGIAELDSAKPTLRERGEGVDGETVMAGYLQQFQTARQTRLS
;
A
#
# COMPACT_ATOMS: atom_id res chain seq x y z
N MET A 1 22.25 24.18 6.12
CA MET A 1 22.96 24.36 4.84
C MET A 1 23.02 23.00 4.19
N VAL A 2 22.51 22.85 2.97
CA VAL A 2 22.58 21.58 2.23
C VAL A 2 23.92 21.56 1.49
N THR A 3 24.65 20.45 1.60
CA THR A 3 25.95 20.28 0.93
C THR A 3 25.77 19.38 -0.28
N ILE A 4 26.13 19.88 -1.46
CA ILE A 4 26.28 19.09 -2.68
C ILE A 4 27.63 18.39 -2.60
N THR A 5 27.65 17.06 -2.64
CA THR A 5 28.89 16.29 -2.72
C THR A 5 29.36 16.23 -4.18
N PRO A 6 30.65 16.00 -4.44
CA PRO A 6 31.16 15.79 -5.80
C PRO A 6 30.43 14.66 -6.54
N GLU A 7 29.93 13.68 -5.79
CA GLU A 7 29.15 12.56 -6.32
C GLU A 7 27.77 12.99 -6.82
N HIS A 8 27.08 13.86 -6.07
CA HIS A 8 25.81 14.45 -6.49
C HIS A 8 26.00 15.33 -7.73
N GLU A 9 27.08 16.12 -7.77
CA GLU A 9 27.40 16.97 -8.93
C GLU A 9 27.66 16.13 -10.19
N LYS A 10 28.39 15.02 -10.06
CA LYS A 10 28.62 14.09 -11.16
C LYS A 10 27.32 13.45 -11.67
N LEU A 11 26.41 13.08 -10.77
CA LEU A 11 25.10 12.54 -11.18
C LEU A 11 24.27 13.58 -11.93
N ILE A 12 24.23 14.82 -11.45
CA ILE A 12 23.56 15.92 -12.14
C ILE A 12 24.16 16.12 -13.52
N GLN A 13 25.49 16.15 -13.64
CA GLN A 13 26.18 16.33 -14.91
C GLN A 13 25.88 15.20 -15.90
N ASN A 14 25.93 13.94 -15.45
CA ASN A 14 25.58 12.79 -16.30
C ASN A 14 24.16 12.90 -16.88
N HIS A 15 23.21 13.44 -16.11
CA HIS A 15 21.85 13.67 -16.59
C HIS A 15 21.77 14.81 -17.59
N LEU A 16 22.53 15.90 -17.38
CA LEU A 16 22.60 17.01 -18.34
C LEU A 16 23.24 16.57 -19.67
N ASP A 17 24.28 15.73 -19.61
CA ASP A 17 24.98 15.22 -20.78
C ASP A 17 24.09 14.37 -21.70
N THR A 18 22.96 13.86 -21.19
CA THR A 18 21.96 13.19 -22.04
C THR A 18 21.19 14.14 -22.95
N GLY A 19 21.26 15.45 -22.70
CA GLY A 19 20.46 16.48 -23.37
C GLY A 19 18.97 16.46 -23.01
N ARG A 20 18.55 15.57 -22.07
CA ARG A 20 17.15 15.44 -21.64
C ARG A 20 16.68 16.58 -20.74
N TYR A 21 17.61 17.25 -20.07
CA TYR A 21 17.32 18.31 -19.09
C TYR A 21 18.10 19.56 -19.45
N SER A 22 17.49 20.71 -19.19
CA SER A 22 17.97 22.03 -19.61
C SER A 22 19.03 22.60 -18.67
N ASN A 23 18.97 22.25 -17.38
CA ASN A 23 19.90 22.71 -16.35
C ASN A 23 19.82 21.85 -15.07
N ALA A 24 20.78 22.07 -14.17
CA ALA A 24 20.90 21.34 -12.90
C ALA A 24 19.67 21.51 -11.99
N GLU A 25 19.01 22.67 -12.01
CA GLU A 25 17.82 22.95 -11.21
C GLU A 25 16.65 22.06 -11.64
N GLU A 26 16.48 21.84 -12.94
CA GLU A 26 15.45 20.94 -13.48
C GLU A 26 15.68 19.49 -13.01
N VAL A 27 16.94 19.02 -13.04
CA VAL A 27 17.31 17.70 -12.54
C VAL A 27 17.00 17.58 -11.05
N LEU A 28 17.37 18.60 -10.26
CA LEU A 28 17.14 18.62 -8.82
C LEU A 28 15.66 18.67 -8.46
N ALA A 29 14.88 19.50 -9.15
CA ALA A 29 13.44 19.62 -8.95
C ALA A 29 12.72 18.28 -9.18
N ILE A 30 13.08 17.56 -10.25
CA ILE A 30 12.51 16.24 -10.55
C ILE A 30 12.90 15.22 -9.48
N ALA A 31 14.17 15.22 -9.04
CA ALA A 31 14.63 14.30 -7.98
C ALA A 31 13.87 14.54 -6.66
N LEU A 32 13.65 15.80 -6.27
CA LEU A 32 12.90 16.15 -5.07
C LEU A 32 11.41 15.85 -5.19
N GLN A 33 10.80 16.03 -6.36
CA GLN A 33 9.40 15.63 -6.60
C GLN A 33 9.22 14.10 -6.49
N LEU A 34 10.15 13.33 -7.05
CA LEU A 34 10.15 11.87 -6.90
C LEU A 34 10.29 11.44 -5.45
N LEU A 35 11.18 12.10 -4.69
CA LEU A 35 11.34 11.84 -3.26
C LEU A 35 10.06 12.15 -2.48
N ALA A 36 9.45 13.33 -2.69
CA ALA A 36 8.22 13.71 -2.03
C ALA A 36 7.05 12.77 -2.34
N ARG A 37 7.01 12.25 -3.58
CA ARG A 37 6.02 11.23 -3.97
C ARG A 37 6.23 9.91 -3.23
N LEU A 38 7.47 9.43 -3.13
CA LEU A 38 7.81 8.23 -2.37
C LEU A 38 7.42 8.39 -0.90
N ASP A 39 7.69 9.55 -0.31
CA ASP A 39 7.31 9.85 1.08
C ASP A 39 5.79 9.82 1.25
N THR A 40 5.04 10.38 0.30
CA THR A 40 3.57 10.40 0.34
C THR A 40 2.97 9.01 0.17
N GLU A 41 3.46 8.23 -0.80
CA GLU A 41 3.02 6.85 -1.04
C GLU A 41 3.32 5.96 0.17
N HIS A 42 4.48 6.14 0.82
CA HIS A 42 4.83 5.41 2.04
C HIS A 42 3.91 5.77 3.22
N GLN A 43 3.59 7.06 3.41
CA GLN A 43 2.64 7.48 4.45
C GLN A 43 1.23 6.96 4.20
N ALA A 44 0.77 7.00 2.94
CA ALA A 44 -0.53 6.46 2.55
C ALA A 44 -0.61 4.96 2.83
N TRP A 45 0.43 4.19 2.49
CA TRP A 45 0.50 2.76 2.77
C TRP A 45 0.49 2.44 4.27
N ILE A 46 1.21 3.21 5.09
CA ILE A 46 1.19 3.05 6.55
C ILE A 46 -0.22 3.28 7.10
N GLU A 47 -0.89 4.34 6.63
CA GLU A 47 -2.21 4.71 7.13
C GLU A 47 -3.29 3.71 6.70
N GLU A 48 -3.26 3.25 5.45
CA GLU A 48 -4.13 2.17 4.97
C GLU A 48 -3.94 0.90 5.81
N THR A 49 -2.69 0.52 6.08
CA THR A 49 -2.40 -0.66 6.90
C THR A 49 -2.92 -0.52 8.32
N ARG A 50 -2.77 0.65 8.95
CA ARG A 50 -3.33 0.93 10.29
C ARG A 50 -4.85 0.87 10.29
N GLN A 51 -5.49 1.41 9.26
CA GLN A 51 -6.94 1.39 9.13
C GLN A 51 -7.46 -0.05 9.01
N GLN A 52 -6.83 -0.89 8.20
CA GLN A 52 -7.18 -2.32 8.06
C GLN A 52 -7.01 -3.08 9.37
N ILE A 53 -5.92 -2.82 10.12
CA ILE A 53 -5.72 -3.41 11.45
C ILE A 53 -6.82 -2.95 12.43
N ALA A 54 -7.16 -1.66 12.44
CA ALA A 54 -8.20 -1.12 13.31
C ALA A 54 -9.59 -1.71 13.00
N ILE A 55 -9.91 -1.92 11.72
CA ILE A 55 -11.13 -2.61 11.28
C ILE A 55 -11.12 -4.05 11.80
N GLY A 56 -10.03 -4.80 11.59
CA GLY A 56 -9.92 -6.18 12.06
C GLY A 56 -10.07 -6.32 13.59
N ILE A 57 -9.49 -5.39 14.36
CA ILE A 57 -9.67 -5.35 15.83
C ILE A 57 -11.14 -5.05 16.18
N ALA A 58 -11.75 -4.06 15.54
CA ALA A 58 -13.15 -3.70 15.80
C ALA A 58 -14.13 -4.82 15.43
N GLU A 59 -13.87 -5.57 14.36
CA GLU A 59 -14.64 -6.74 13.95
C GLU A 59 -14.49 -7.89 14.95
N LEU A 60 -13.27 -8.15 15.44
CA LEU A 60 -13.04 -9.11 16.53
C LEU A 60 -13.72 -8.69 17.83
N ASP A 61 -13.76 -7.39 18.11
CA ASP A 61 -14.35 -6.83 19.32
C ASP A 61 -15.88 -6.84 19.29
N SER A 62 -16.46 -6.67 18.11
CA SER A 62 -17.91 -6.70 17.86
C SER A 62 -18.46 -8.09 17.50
N ALA A 63 -17.59 -9.05 17.16
CA ALA A 63 -17.95 -10.46 17.05
C ALA A 63 -18.46 -10.99 18.40
N LYS A 64 -19.59 -11.72 18.36
CA LYS A 64 -20.29 -12.27 19.53
C LYS A 64 -19.32 -12.82 20.59
N PRO A 65 -19.61 -12.61 21.90
CA PRO A 65 -18.74 -12.99 23.01
C PRO A 65 -18.38 -14.49 23.05
N THR A 66 -19.09 -15.34 22.32
CA THR A 66 -18.83 -16.78 22.23
C THR A 66 -17.58 -17.17 21.44
N LEU A 67 -16.98 -16.27 20.65
CA LEU A 67 -15.73 -16.55 19.91
C LEU A 67 -14.49 -15.97 20.61
N ARG A 68 -14.65 -14.88 21.38
CA ARG A 68 -13.54 -14.20 22.08
C ARG A 68 -12.99 -15.01 23.26
N GLU A 69 -13.82 -15.81 23.95
CA GLU A 69 -13.36 -16.60 25.11
C GLU A 69 -12.43 -17.77 24.75
N ARG A 70 -12.33 -18.17 23.47
CA ARG A 70 -11.53 -19.34 23.05
C ARG A 70 -10.24 -19.01 22.31
N GLY A 71 -10.06 -17.78 21.81
CA GLY A 71 -8.90 -17.44 20.97
C GLY A 71 -8.82 -18.26 19.67
N GLU A 72 -9.92 -18.88 19.27
CA GLU A 72 -10.00 -19.71 18.08
C GLU A 72 -10.46 -18.82 16.92
N GLY A 73 -9.53 -18.57 15.98
CA GLY A 73 -9.91 -18.04 14.67
C GLY A 73 -10.97 -18.92 14.02
N VAL A 74 -11.70 -18.37 13.05
CA VAL A 74 -12.69 -19.15 12.31
C VAL A 74 -11.96 -20.25 11.54
N ASP A 75 -12.43 -21.49 11.67
CA ASP A 75 -11.89 -22.64 10.95
C ASP A 75 -11.87 -22.38 9.42
N GLY A 76 -10.72 -22.63 8.79
CA GLY A 76 -10.50 -22.32 7.39
C GLY A 76 -11.38 -23.13 6.43
N GLU A 77 -11.74 -24.37 6.78
CA GLU A 77 -12.65 -25.19 5.98
C GLU A 77 -14.06 -24.60 5.99
N THR A 78 -14.52 -24.12 7.15
CA THR A 78 -15.80 -23.44 7.30
C THR A 78 -15.89 -22.16 6.45
N VAL A 79 -14.81 -21.36 6.42
CA VAL A 79 -14.73 -20.15 5.59
C VAL A 79 -14.77 -20.51 4.09
N MET A 80 -14.00 -21.53 3.68
CA MET A 80 -13.94 -21.96 2.28
C MET A 80 -15.28 -22.50 1.78
N ALA A 81 -15.99 -23.28 2.59
CA ALA A 81 -17.33 -23.78 2.27
C ALA A 81 -18.32 -22.62 2.01
N GLY A 82 -18.25 -21.55 2.81
CA GLY A 82 -19.05 -20.34 2.62
C GLY A 82 -18.77 -19.64 1.28
N TYR A 83 -17.50 -19.49 0.89
CA TYR A 83 -17.14 -18.91 -0.40
C TYR A 83 -17.66 -19.73 -1.59
N LEU A 84 -17.52 -21.06 -1.55
CA LEU A 84 -18.02 -21.95 -2.59
C LEU A 84 -19.54 -21.82 -2.80
N GLN A 85 -20.30 -21.70 -1.72
CA GLN A 85 -21.75 -21.52 -1.77
C GLN A 85 -22.14 -20.18 -2.42
N GLN A 86 -21.43 -19.09 -2.13
CA GLN A 86 -21.68 -17.79 -2.75
C GLN A 86 -21.42 -17.83 -4.26
N PHE A 87 -20.34 -18.47 -4.71
CA PHE A 87 -20.04 -18.64 -6.13
C PHE A 87 -21.10 -19.47 -6.87
N GLN A 88 -21.61 -20.54 -6.23
CA GLN A 88 -22.69 -21.36 -6.80
C GLN A 88 -23.99 -20.56 -6.93
N THR A 89 -24.35 -19.80 -5.90
CA THR A 89 -25.55 -18.94 -5.91
C THR A 89 -25.44 -17.87 -6.99
N ALA A 90 -24.31 -17.18 -7.10
CA ALA A 90 -24.08 -16.16 -8.12
C ALA A 90 -24.16 -16.71 -9.56
N ARG A 91 -23.76 -17.96 -9.79
CA ARG A 91 -23.93 -18.63 -11.10
C ARG A 91 -25.39 -18.97 -11.39
N GLN A 92 -26.16 -19.38 -10.38
CA GLN A 92 -27.57 -19.72 -10.55
C GLN A 92 -28.42 -18.47 -10.84
N THR A 93 -28.17 -17.36 -10.12
CA THR A 93 -28.87 -16.07 -10.33
C THR A 93 -28.60 -15.43 -11.70
N ARG A 94 -27.50 -15.82 -12.37
CA ARG A 94 -27.16 -15.33 -13.71
C ARG A 94 -27.74 -16.18 -14.85
N LEU A 95 -28.26 -17.37 -14.52
CA LEU A 95 -28.82 -18.35 -15.47
C LEU A 95 -30.36 -18.47 -15.35
N SER A 96 -31.00 -17.70 -14.46
CA SER A 96 -32.45 -17.50 -14.33
C SER A 96 -32.90 -16.20 -14.98
#